data_AF-A0AAU4BP77-F1
#
_entry.id   AF-A0AAU4BP77-F1
#
_cell.length_a   1.000
_cell.length_b   1.000
_cell.length_c   1.000
_cell.angle_alpha   90.00
_cell.angle_beta   90.00
_cell.angle_gamma   90.00
#
_symmetry.space_group_name_H-M   'P 1'
#
loop_
_entity.id
_entity.type
_entity.pdbx_description
1 polymer ?
#
loop_
_entity_poly.entity_id
_entity_poly.type
_entity_poly.pdbx_seq_one_letter_code
_entity_poly.pdbx_strand_id
1 'polypeptide(L)'
;MNLSDAKHGYRRVLAEVAALAASGEVSEDRLADARRRLDAVRKSAMRQIDLYTTRPHNSVNSRRGLTIKLEQLHEQAHAELRAIVPGR
;
A
#
# COMPACT_ATOMS: atom_id res chain seq x y z
N MET A 1 -7.25 -10.29 11.89
CA MET A 1 -6.30 -9.20 11.57
C MET A 1 -7.03 -8.10 10.81
N ASN A 2 -6.75 -6.83 11.08
CA ASN A 2 -7.32 -5.68 10.37
C ASN A 2 -6.28 -5.09 9.40
N LEU A 3 -6.68 -4.70 8.19
CA LEU A 3 -5.81 -4.09 7.18
C LEU A 3 -5.56 -2.58 7.44
N SER A 4 -5.96 -2.07 8.61
CA SER A 4 -5.82 -0.66 9.00
C SER A 4 -4.39 -0.16 8.96
N ASP A 5 -3.40 -0.99 9.32
CA ASP A 5 -1.99 -0.59 9.30
C ASP A 5 -1.50 -0.39 7.86
N ALA A 6 -1.91 -1.27 6.94
CA ALA A 6 -1.61 -1.14 5.52
C ALA A 6 -2.25 0.14 4.95
N LYS A 7 -3.51 0.42 5.30
CA LYS A 7 -4.20 1.66 4.90
C LYS A 7 -3.48 2.91 5.40
N HIS A 8 -3.05 2.93 6.67
CA HIS A 8 -2.28 4.04 7.22
C HIS A 8 -0.93 4.20 6.51
N GLY A 9 -0.23 3.08 6.26
CA GLY A 9 1.03 3.08 5.50
C GLY A 9 0.87 3.70 4.11
N TYR A 10 -0.13 3.27 3.35
CA TYR A 10 -0.41 3.83 2.03
C TYR A 10 -0.74 5.33 2.10
N ARG A 11 -1.63 5.73 3.01
CA ARG A 11 -2.00 7.15 3.18
C ARG A 11 -0.81 8.03 3.51
N ARG A 12 0.13 7.55 4.33
CA ARG A 12 1.34 8.29 4.68
C ARG A 12 2.23 8.50 3.45
N VAL A 13 2.48 7.45 2.67
CA VAL A 13 3.29 7.56 1.44
C VAL A 13 2.65 8.54 0.45
N LEU A 14 1.33 8.45 0.26
CA LEU A 14 0.60 9.33 -0.65
C LEU A 14 0.59 10.79 -0.16
N ALA A 15 0.47 11.03 1.14
CA ALA A 15 0.55 12.37 1.72
C ALA A 15 1.94 13.00 1.52
N GLU A 16 3.00 12.22 1.69
CA GLU A 16 4.38 12.68 1.44
C GLU A 16 4.58 13.09 -0.03
N VAL A 17 4.07 12.29 -0.98
CA VAL A 17 4.16 12.62 -2.42
C VAL A 17 3.27 13.81 -2.77
N ALA A 18 2.07 13.91 -2.21
CA ALA A 18 1.18 15.05 -2.43
C ALA A 18 1.80 16.36 -1.92
N ALA A 19 2.52 16.32 -0.79
CA ALA A 19 3.25 17.47 -0.29
C ALA A 19 4.38 17.90 -1.24
N LEU A 20 5.14 16.93 -1.78
CA LEU A 20 6.17 17.21 -2.80
C LEU A 20 5.56 17.74 -4.10
N ALA A 21 4.38 17.25 -4.49
CA ALA A 21 3.68 17.70 -5.68
C ALA A 21 3.24 19.17 -5.52
N ALA A 22 2.73 19.52 -4.33
CA ALA A 22 2.33 20.88 -4.01
C ALA A 22 3.51 21.86 -3.96
N SER A 23 4.72 21.40 -3.59
CA SER A 23 5.94 22.23 -3.62
C SER A 23 6.64 22.27 -4.98
N GLY A 24 6.16 21.50 -5.98
CA GLY A 24 6.77 21.40 -7.30
C GLY A 24 8.07 20.57 -7.33
N GLU A 25 8.36 19.80 -6.28
CA GLU A 25 9.60 19.02 -6.11
C GLU A 25 9.45 17.53 -6.49
N VAL A 26 8.40 17.17 -7.24
CA VAL A 26 8.23 15.78 -7.70
C VAL A 26 9.22 15.47 -8.83
N SER A 27 10.19 14.63 -8.50
CA SER A 27 11.08 13.99 -9.47
C SER A 27 10.71 12.51 -9.69
N GLU A 28 11.17 11.94 -10.79
CA GLU A 28 11.00 10.50 -11.09
C GLU A 28 11.59 9.61 -10.00
N ASP A 29 12.75 9.98 -9.44
CA ASP A 29 13.38 9.25 -8.33
C ASP A 29 12.49 9.21 -7.08
N ARG A 30 11.80 10.32 -6.77
CA ARG A 30 10.86 10.39 -5.65
C ARG A 30 9.63 9.54 -5.90
N LEU A 31 9.15 9.46 -7.14
CA LEU A 31 8.03 8.59 -7.52
C LEU A 31 8.43 7.11 -7.48
N ALA A 32 9.63 6.76 -7.95
CA ALA A 32 10.17 5.42 -7.85
C ALA A 32 10.39 4.99 -6.39
N ASP A 33 10.85 5.91 -5.54
CA ASP A 33 10.93 5.68 -4.09
C ASP A 33 9.55 5.48 -3.46
N ALA A 34 8.56 6.32 -3.80
CA ALA A 34 7.19 6.17 -3.32
C ALA A 34 6.59 4.80 -3.72
N ARG A 35 6.78 4.35 -4.96
CA ARG A 35 6.36 3.02 -5.41
C ARG A 35 6.99 1.91 -4.57
N ARG A 36 8.32 1.98 -4.35
CA ARG A 36 9.04 1.03 -3.48
C ARG A 36 8.49 1.01 -2.05
N ARG A 37 8.10 2.18 -1.51
CA ARG A 37 7.47 2.27 -0.19
C ARG A 37 6.07 1.63 -0.17
N LEU A 38 5.26 1.83 -1.20
CA LEU A 38 3.96 1.13 -1.33
C LEU A 38 4.15 -0.39 -1.39
N ASP A 39 5.13 -0.88 -2.15
CA ASP A 39 5.47 -2.30 -2.21
C ASP A 39 5.91 -2.85 -0.85
N ALA A 40 6.69 -2.07 -0.10
CA ALA A 40 7.12 -2.44 1.25
C ALA A 40 5.94 -2.55 2.22
N VAL A 41 4.97 -1.63 2.16
CA VAL A 41 3.73 -1.70 2.94
C VAL A 41 2.94 -2.97 2.60
N ARG A 42 2.78 -3.28 1.30
CA ARG A 42 2.13 -4.53 0.85
C ARG A 42 2.84 -5.77 1.39
N LYS A 43 4.16 -5.84 1.26
CA LYS A 43 4.95 -6.99 1.72
C LYS A 43 4.83 -7.19 3.24
N SER A 44 4.86 -6.11 4.01
CA SER A 44 4.66 -6.15 5.46
C SER A 44 3.26 -6.67 5.82
N ALA A 45 2.23 -6.15 5.17
CA ALA A 45 0.85 -6.58 5.38
C ALA A 45 0.63 -8.05 4.99
N MET A 46 1.23 -8.51 3.89
CA MET A 46 1.17 -9.91 3.48
C MET A 46 1.78 -10.84 4.53
N ARG A 47 2.95 -10.47 5.07
CA ARG A 47 3.60 -11.22 6.14
C ARG A 47 2.71 -11.32 7.39
N GLN A 48 2.03 -10.24 7.75
CA GLN A 48 1.10 -10.24 8.87
C GLN A 48 -0.15 -11.10 8.59
N ILE A 49 -0.67 -11.11 7.35
CA ILE A 49 -1.76 -12.01 6.93
C ILE A 49 -1.32 -13.47 7.08
N ASP A 50 -0.10 -13.81 6.64
CA ASP A 50 0.44 -15.17 6.78
C ASP A 50 0.60 -15.56 8.26
N LEU A 51 1.14 -14.67 9.10
CA LEU A 51 1.24 -14.90 10.55
C LEU A 51 -0.11 -15.04 11.25
N TYR A 52 -1.13 -14.31 10.78
CA TYR A 52 -2.48 -14.43 11.32
C TYR A 52 -3.11 -15.77 10.91
N THR A 53 -2.96 -16.16 9.65
CA THR A 53 -3.65 -17.31 9.05
C THR A 53 -2.97 -18.66 9.33
N THR A 54 -1.73 -18.65 9.81
CA THR A 54 -1.02 -19.83 10.34
C THR A 54 -1.48 -20.24 11.75
N ARG A 55 -2.30 -19.42 12.43
CA ARG A 55 -2.85 -19.77 13.75
C ARG A 55 -3.96 -20.83 13.63
N PRO A 56 -4.07 -21.78 14.58
CA PRO A 56 -5.18 -22.73 14.63
C PRO A 56 -6.52 -21.99 14.60
N HIS A 57 -7.51 -22.55 13.92
CA HIS A 57 -8.87 -22.01 13.73
C HIS A 57 -9.04 -20.87 12.70
N ASN A 58 -7.98 -20.39 12.05
CA ASN A 58 -8.13 -19.49 10.90
C ASN A 58 -8.27 -20.27 9.59
N SER A 59 -9.31 -19.97 8.81
CA SER A 59 -9.57 -20.68 7.55
C SER A 59 -8.72 -20.17 6.39
N VAL A 60 -8.40 -21.05 5.43
CA VAL A 60 -7.78 -20.68 4.14
C VAL A 60 -8.61 -19.62 3.40
N ASN A 61 -9.94 -19.65 3.56
CA ASN A 61 -10.85 -18.65 2.99
C ASN A 61 -10.63 -17.26 3.62
N SER A 62 -10.33 -17.19 4.91
CA SER A 62 -9.96 -15.95 5.59
C SER A 62 -8.65 -15.38 5.06
N ARG A 63 -7.66 -16.24 4.73
CA ARG A 63 -6.42 -15.82 4.08
C ARG A 63 -6.69 -15.21 2.70
N ARG A 64 -7.37 -15.97 1.83
CA ARG A 64 -7.68 -15.52 0.46
C ARG A 64 -8.44 -14.20 0.45
N GLY A 65 -9.45 -14.05 1.33
CA GLY A 65 -10.22 -12.81 1.44
C GLY A 65 -9.38 -11.61 1.90
N LEU A 66 -8.45 -11.81 2.85
CA LEU A 66 -7.54 -10.74 3.29
C LEU A 66 -6.53 -10.37 2.21
N THR A 67 -5.98 -11.36 1.50
CA THR A 67 -5.07 -11.15 0.37
C THR A 67 -5.75 -10.33 -0.74
N ILE A 68 -6.95 -10.72 -1.18
CA ILE A 68 -7.68 -9.98 -2.23
C ILE A 68 -7.92 -8.53 -1.81
N LYS A 69 -8.36 -8.30 -0.57
CA LYS A 69 -8.57 -6.93 -0.06
C LYS A 69 -7.26 -6.13 0.01
N LEU A 70 -6.14 -6.77 0.36
CA LEU A 70 -4.83 -6.12 0.37
C LEU A 70 -4.39 -5.72 -1.04
N GLU A 71 -4.57 -6.59 -2.03
CA GLU A 71 -4.27 -6.28 -3.44
C GLU A 71 -5.12 -5.12 -3.94
N GLN A 72 -6.44 -5.13 -3.67
CA GLN A 72 -7.32 -4.01 -4.04
C GLN A 72 -6.85 -2.68 -3.43
N LEU A 73 -6.45 -2.67 -2.15
CA LEU A 73 -5.93 -1.46 -1.51
C LEU A 73 -4.59 -1.01 -2.12
N HIS A 74 -3.75 -1.95 -2.53
CA HIS A 74 -2.47 -1.66 -3.15
C HIS A 74 -2.64 -1.07 -4.55
N GLU A 75 -3.51 -1.68 -5.37
CA GLU A 75 -3.88 -1.16 -6.69
C GLU A 75 -4.48 0.24 -6.59
N GLN A 76 -5.38 0.45 -5.63
CA GLN A 76 -5.95 1.76 -5.34
C GLN A 76 -4.85 2.77 -4.97
N ALA A 77 -3.92 2.42 -4.08
CA ALA A 77 -2.81 3.30 -3.72
C ALA A 77 -1.91 3.64 -4.91
N HIS A 78 -1.66 2.70 -5.82
CA HIS A 78 -0.94 2.97 -7.06
C HIS A 78 -1.70 3.89 -8.01
N ALA A 79 -3.02 3.72 -8.12
CA ALA A 79 -3.86 4.62 -8.91
C ALA A 79 -3.86 6.04 -8.33
N GLU A 80 -3.97 6.17 -7.01
CA GLU A 80 -3.87 7.46 -6.30
C GLU A 80 -2.49 8.11 -6.50
N LEU A 81 -1.41 7.33 -6.40
CA LEU A 81 -0.05 7.83 -6.66
C LEU A 81 0.10 8.39 -8.09
N ARG A 82 -0.50 7.72 -9.09
CA ARG A 82 -0.52 8.22 -10.48
C ARG A 82 -1.38 9.47 -10.63
N ALA A 83 -2.48 9.56 -9.89
CA ALA A 83 -3.37 10.72 -9.94
C ALA A 83 -2.75 11.97 -9.30
N ILE A 84 -1.83 11.82 -8.35
CA ILE A 84 -1.09 12.95 -7.75
C ILE A 84 -0.13 13.59 -8.77
N VAL A 85 0.35 12.83 -9.76
CA VAL A 85 1.23 13.34 -10.83
C VAL A 85 0.59 13.01 -12.20
N PRO A 86 -0.51 13.69 -12.56
CA PRO A 86 -1.19 13.43 -13.81
C PRO A 86 -0.36 14.02 -14.96
N GLY A 87 0.39 13.17 -15.66
CA GLY A 87 1.10 13.55 -16.88
C GLY A 87 2.48 14.20 -16.64
N ARG A 88 3.51 13.37 -16.82
CA ARG A 88 4.63 13.75 -17.69
C ARG A 88 4.63 12.80 -18.86
#